data_AF-A0A920FGQ3-F1
#
_entry.id   AF-A0A920FGQ3-F1
#
_cell.length_a   1.000
_cell.length_b   1.000
_cell.length_c   1.000
_cell.angle_alpha   90.00
_cell.angle_beta   90.00
_cell.angle_gamma   90.00
#
_symmetry.space_group_name_H-M   'P 1'
#
loop_
_entity.id
_entity.type
_entity.pdbx_description
1 polymer ?
#
loop_
_entity_poly.entity_id
_entity_poly.type
_entity_poly.pdbx_seq_one_letter_code
_entity_poly.pdbx_strand_id
1 'polypeptide(L)'
;MQLEYVYERSDINRQLFYITGGFLTKRKDLGWLEFRSILGGAYIITAIHEFVPRLPWFIYRFTQAKSHSIVMKRFENYISKMHE
;
A
#
# COMPACT_ATOMS: atom_id res chain seq x y z
N MET A 1 0.67 7.29 7.27
CA MET A 1 1.46 7.39 6.03
C MET A 1 0.86 8.53 5.22
N GLN A 2 1.67 9.30 4.51
CA GLN A 2 1.20 10.32 3.57
C GLN A 2 1.47 9.79 2.16
N LEU A 3 0.46 9.85 1.31
CA LEU A 3 0.48 9.35 -0.06
C LEU A 3 0.14 10.47 -1.02
N GLU A 4 0.80 10.45 -2.17
CA GLU A 4 0.52 11.35 -3.28
C GLU A 4 0.27 10.52 -4.54
N TYR A 5 -0.87 10.73 -5.19
CA TYR A 5 -1.26 9.95 -6.36
C TYR A 5 -0.47 10.39 -7.60
N VAL A 6 -0.04 9.40 -8.39
CA VAL A 6 0.83 9.64 -9.56
C VAL A 6 0.04 9.43 -10.84
N TYR A 7 -0.60 10.50 -11.33
CA TYR A 7 -1.45 10.45 -12.53
C TYR A 7 -0.73 9.88 -13.74
N GLU A 8 0.51 10.30 -14.00
CA GLU A 8 1.28 9.90 -15.19
C GLU A 8 1.68 8.42 -15.21
N ARG A 9 1.69 7.76 -14.05
CA ARG A 9 2.10 6.36 -13.90
C ARG A 9 0.94 5.45 -13.48
N SER A 10 -0.27 6.00 -13.47
CA SER A 10 -1.48 5.29 -13.10
C SER A 10 -2.42 5.20 -14.30
N ASP A 11 -3.15 4.10 -14.37
CA ASP A 11 -4.14 3.79 -15.38
C ASP A 11 -5.32 3.04 -14.74
N ILE A 12 -6.31 2.65 -15.53
CA ILE A 12 -7.51 1.96 -15.03
C ILE A 12 -7.20 0.68 -14.24
N ASN A 13 -6.13 -0.04 -14.60
CA ASN A 13 -5.73 -1.30 -13.97
C ASN A 13 -4.59 -1.12 -12.96
N ARG A 14 -4.01 0.08 -12.84
CA ARG A 14 -2.85 0.32 -11.98
C ARG A 14 -2.94 1.68 -11.31
N GLN A 15 -3.03 1.70 -9.98
CA GLN A 15 -3.03 2.93 -9.18
C GLN A 15 -1.72 3.03 -8.41
N LEU A 16 -0.91 4.06 -8.67
CA LEU A 16 0.40 4.27 -8.04
C LEU A 16 0.41 5.52 -7.17
N PHE A 17 1.00 5.39 -5.98
CA PHE A 17 1.11 6.46 -5.00
C PHE A 17 2.55 6.58 -4.49
N TYR A 18 3.14 7.78 -4.54
CA TYR A 18 4.39 8.04 -3.84
C TYR A 18 4.18 8.15 -2.34
N ILE A 19 5.12 7.60 -1.57
CA ILE A 19 5.13 7.69 -0.11
C ILE A 19 5.94 8.94 0.27
N THR A 20 5.26 10.08 0.35
CA THR A 20 5.89 11.39 0.57
C THR A 20 6.04 11.75 2.05
N GLY A 21 5.55 10.92 2.97
CA GLY A 21 5.79 11.12 4.40
C GLY A 21 4.85 10.37 5.34
N GLY A 22 4.52 11.02 6.46
CA GLY A 22 3.77 10.44 7.58
C GLY A 22 4.66 9.96 8.73
N PHE A 23 4.05 9.73 9.88
CA PHE A 23 4.74 9.45 11.15
C PHE A 23 5.68 8.23 11.10
N LEU A 24 5.32 7.19 10.34
CA LEU A 24 6.05 5.93 10.24
C LEU A 24 7.13 5.93 9.14
N THR A 25 7.29 7.00 8.39
CA THR A 25 8.16 7.05 7.21
C THR A 25 9.49 7.71 7.57
N LYS A 26 10.61 7.02 7.33
CA LYS A 26 11.96 7.57 7.58
C LYS A 26 12.48 8.40 6.40
N ARG A 27 12.26 7.93 5.16
CA ARG A 27 12.71 8.57 3.91
C ARG A 27 11.54 8.76 2.95
N LYS A 28 11.59 9.82 2.13
CA LYS A 28 10.45 10.28 1.30
C LYS A 28 10.70 10.24 -0.20
N ASP A 29 11.88 9.79 -0.61
CA ASP A 29 12.47 10.02 -1.91
C ASP A 29 12.28 8.87 -2.90
N LEU A 30 12.10 7.62 -2.42
CA LEU A 30 12.06 6.44 -3.29
C LEU A 30 10.87 5.51 -3.06
N GLY A 31 10.09 5.68 -2.00
CA GLY A 31 9.01 4.75 -1.66
C GLY A 31 7.75 4.96 -2.49
N TRP A 32 7.13 3.88 -2.97
CA TRP A 32 5.79 3.95 -3.57
C TRP A 32 4.93 2.76 -3.17
N LEU A 33 3.62 2.98 -3.20
CA LEU A 33 2.58 1.98 -3.02
C LEU A 33 1.88 1.80 -4.37
N GLU A 34 1.74 0.56 -4.79
CA GLU A 34 1.12 0.20 -6.06
C GLU A 34 -0.05 -0.75 -5.81
N PHE A 35 -1.17 -0.47 -6.47
CA PHE A 35 -2.32 -1.36 -6.58
C PHE A 35 -2.47 -1.74 -8.05
N ARG A 36 -2.53 -3.04 -8.34
CA ARG A 36 -2.68 -3.54 -9.69
C ARG A 36 -3.84 -4.52 -9.77
N SER A 37 -4.83 -4.16 -10.57
CA SER A 37 -5.91 -5.05 -10.94
C SER A 37 -5.43 -6.09 -11.95
N ILE A 38 -5.81 -7.34 -11.73
CA ILE A 38 -5.51 -8.47 -12.62
C ILE A 38 -6.79 -9.28 -12.87
N LEU A 39 -6.74 -10.18 -13.84
CA LEU A 39 -7.86 -11.06 -14.21
C LEU A 39 -9.16 -10.27 -14.44
N GLY A 40 -9.05 -9.16 -15.17
CA GLY A 40 -10.19 -8.32 -15.55
C GLY A 40 -10.91 -7.64 -14.40
N GLY A 41 -10.25 -7.37 -13.27
CA GLY A 41 -10.89 -6.75 -12.11
C GLY A 41 -11.04 -7.67 -10.91
N ALA A 42 -10.94 -8.98 -11.11
CA ALA A 42 -11.29 -9.97 -10.09
C ALA A 42 -10.35 -9.96 -8.87
N TYR A 43 -9.09 -9.56 -9.06
CA TYR A 43 -8.11 -9.49 -7.97
C TYR A 43 -7.27 -8.23 -8.05
N ILE A 44 -6.83 -7.76 -6.88
CA ILE A 44 -5.93 -6.62 -6.73
C ILE A 44 -4.67 -7.09 -6.02
N ILE A 45 -3.53 -6.89 -6.66
CA ILE A 45 -2.21 -7.04 -6.04
C ILE A 45 -1.83 -5.68 -5.44
N THR A 46 -1.49 -5.68 -4.15
CA THR A 46 -0.97 -4.51 -3.46
C THR A 46 0.50 -4.71 -3.14
N ALA A 47 1.37 -3.80 -3.58
CA ALA A 47 2.80 -3.87 -3.37
C ALA A 47 3.34 -2.55 -2.82
N ILE A 48 4.22 -2.64 -1.82
CA ILE A 48 4.95 -1.50 -1.26
C ILE A 48 6.43 -1.66 -1.58
N HIS A 49 7.01 -0.65 -2.22
CA HIS A 49 8.39 -0.64 -2.70
C HIS A 49 9.20 0.41 -1.94
N GLU A 50 10.48 0.08 -1.67
CA GLU A 50 11.49 1.00 -1.11
C GLU A 50 11.05 1.73 0.18
N PHE A 51 10.07 1.19 0.91
CA PHE A 51 9.58 1.79 2.14
C PHE A 51 10.55 1.56 3.29
N VAL A 52 11.00 2.66 3.90
CA VAL A 52 11.88 2.61 5.07
C VAL A 52 11.12 3.09 6.31
N PRO A 53 10.92 2.20 7.31
CA PRO A 53 10.20 2.56 8.52
C PRO A 53 11.04 3.50 9.40
N ARG A 54 10.35 4.43 10.06
CA ARG A 54 10.92 5.29 11.12
C ARG A 54 11.02 4.56 12.46
N LEU A 55 10.23 3.52 12.65
CA LEU A 55 10.25 2.69 13.86
C LEU A 55 11.59 1.95 14.01
N PRO A 56 12.08 1.73 15.25
CA PRO A 56 13.15 0.78 15.51
C PRO A 56 12.86 -0.57 14.86
N TRP A 57 13.88 -1.16 14.22
CA TRP A 57 13.72 -2.34 13.35
C TRP A 57 12.99 -3.50 14.04
N PHE A 58 13.31 -3.77 15.31
CA PHE A 58 12.64 -4.80 16.10
C PHE A 58 11.13 -4.57 16.17
N ILE A 59 10.70 -3.38 16.58
CA ILE A 59 9.27 -3.04 16.71
C ILE A 59 8.57 -3.23 15.36
N TYR A 60 9.15 -2.69 14.28
CA TYR A 60 8.61 -2.84 12.93
C TYR A 60 8.45 -4.32 12.55
N ARG A 61 9.49 -5.14 12.74
CA ARG A 61 9.47 -6.56 12.39
C ARG A 61 8.37 -7.36 13.09
N PHE A 62 8.12 -7.10 14.38
CA PHE A 62 7.11 -7.84 15.15
C PHE A 62 5.68 -7.34 14.94
N THR A 63 5.52 -6.09 14.52
CA THR A 63 4.20 -5.48 14.30
C THR A 63 3.73 -5.56 12.85
N GLN A 64 4.65 -5.56 11.88
CA GLN A 64 4.33 -5.44 10.46
C GLN A 64 3.41 -6.55 9.96
N ALA A 65 3.70 -7.82 10.22
CA ALA A 65 2.88 -8.93 9.72
C ALA A 65 1.45 -8.91 10.29
N LYS A 66 1.30 -8.60 11.58
CA LYS A 66 -0.01 -8.50 12.24
C LYS A 66 -0.82 -7.32 11.68
N SER A 67 -0.21 -6.14 11.61
CA SER A 67 -0.85 -4.95 11.04
C SER A 67 -1.21 -5.16 9.57
N HIS A 68 -0.33 -5.78 8.78
CA HIS A 68 -0.58 -6.09 7.38
C HIS A 68 -1.78 -7.02 7.22
N SER A 69 -1.87 -8.09 8.01
CA SER A 69 -3.02 -9.01 7.97
C SER A 69 -4.34 -8.32 8.30
N ILE A 70 -4.36 -7.46 9.32
CA ILE A 70 -5.58 -6.69 9.69
C ILE A 70 -6.01 -5.76 8.55
N VAL A 71 -5.05 -5.03 7.96
CA VAL A 71 -5.32 -4.10 6.86
C VAL A 71 -5.83 -4.86 5.63
N MET A 72 -5.16 -5.95 5.24
CA MET A 72 -5.55 -6.74 4.07
C MET A 72 -6.94 -7.36 4.24
N LYS A 73 -7.27 -7.89 5.41
CA LYS A 73 -8.61 -8.44 5.67
C LYS A 73 -9.71 -7.38 5.60
N ARG A 74 -9.45 -6.16 6.11
CA ARG A 74 -10.40 -5.05 6.00
C ARG A 74 -10.53 -4.56 4.56
N PHE A 75 -9.43 -4.51 3.83
CA PHE A 75 -9.41 -4.13 2.42
C PHE A 75 -10.19 -5.12 1.56
N GLU A 76 -9.93 -6.41 1.72
CA GLU A 76 -10.69 -7.50 1.08
C GLU A 76 -12.19 -7.35 1.34
N ASN A 77 -12.61 -7.25 2.61
CA ASN A 77 -14.02 -7.05 2.97
C ASN A 77 -14.64 -5.79 2.35
N TYR A 78 -13.86 -4.72 2.18
CA TYR A 78 -14.34 -3.48 1.56
C TYR A 78 -14.54 -3.66 0.06
N ILE A 79 -13.58 -4.28 -0.64
CA ILE A 79 -13.68 -4.56 -2.07
C ILE A 79 -14.84 -5.52 -2.36
N SER A 80 -14.99 -6.60 -1.58
CA SER A 80 -16.09 -7.56 -1.79
C SER A 80 -17.47 -6.89 -1.72
N LYS A 81 -17.65 -5.92 -0.82
CA LYS A 81 -18.90 -5.15 -0.71
C LYS A 81 -19.17 -4.17 -1.85
N MET A 82 -18.14 -3.76 -2.60
CA MET A 82 -18.30 -2.89 -3.77
C MET A 82 -18.55 -3.65 -5.06
N HIS A 83 -18.29 -4.97 -5.06
CA HIS A 83 -18.54 -5.87 -6.19
C HIS A 83 -19.87 -6.63 -6.07
N GLU A 84 -20.61 -6.45 -4.97
CA GLU A 84 -22.04 -6.81 -4.82
C GLU A 84 -22.95 -5.74 -5.42
#